data_AF-A0A2V7E9Q0-F1
#
_entry.id   AF-A0A2V7E9Q0-F1
#
_cell.length_a   1.000
_cell.length_b   1.000
_cell.length_c   1.000
_cell.angle_alpha   90.00
_cell.angle_beta   90.00
_cell.angle_gamma   90.00
#
_symmetry.space_group_name_H-M   'P 1'
#
loop_
_entity.id
_entity.type
_entity.pdbx_description
1 polymer ?
#
loop_
_entity_poly.entity_id
_entity_poly.type
_entity_poly.pdbx_seq_one_letter_code
_entity_poly.pdbx_strand_id
1 'polypeptide(L)'
;MRALGLACVLLVSVCGAQAAAVYDGSSAMQCAIKSVMVCDDPSICVRGTAQTVSLLSILTVDVGRSLVSGDASGRTIRITAVGHGAGRLMLHGEQLDVG
;
A
#
# COMPACT_ATOMS: atom_id res chain seq x y z
N MET A 1 -23.26 -39.42 28.75
CA MET A 1 -23.68 -38.00 28.82
C MET A 1 -22.55 -36.99 29.09
N ARG A 2 -21.37 -37.39 29.59
CA ARG A 2 -20.27 -36.44 29.87
C ARG A 2 -19.32 -36.15 28.69
N ALA A 3 -19.26 -37.03 27.69
CA ALA A 3 -18.39 -36.87 26.53
C ALA A 3 -18.94 -35.91 25.45
N LEU A 4 -20.26 -35.71 25.40
CA LEU A 4 -20.89 -34.83 24.40
C LEU A 4 -20.67 -33.34 24.69
N GLY A 5 -20.55 -32.96 25.96
CA GLY A 5 -20.32 -31.56 26.34
C GLY A 5 -18.93 -31.05 25.99
N LEU A 6 -17.94 -31.95 25.92
CA LEU A 6 -16.55 -31.59 25.61
C LEU A 6 -16.35 -31.29 24.11
N ALA A 7 -17.10 -31.97 23.24
CA ALA A 7 -17.01 -31.79 21.79
C ALA A 7 -17.52 -30.41 21.33
N CYS A 8 -18.54 -29.86 22.00
CA CYS A 8 -19.08 -28.54 21.64
C CYS A 8 -18.12 -27.38 21.97
N VAL A 9 -17.23 -27.53 22.96
CA VAL A 9 -16.29 -26.46 23.35
C VAL A 9 -15.13 -26.33 22.35
N LEU A 10 -14.72 -27.44 21.71
CA LEU A 10 -13.63 -27.46 20.73
C LEU A 10 -13.99 -26.81 19.39
N LEU A 11 -15.27 -26.65 19.07
CA LEU A 11 -15.74 -26.03 17.82
C LEU A 11 -15.80 -24.50 17.88
N VAL A 12 -15.73 -23.89 19.06
CA VAL A 12 -15.79 -22.42 19.23
C VAL A 12 -14.41 -21.78 19.13
N SER A 13 -13.34 -22.56 19.16
CA SER A 13 -11.96 -22.08 19.06
C SER A 13 -11.43 -22.00 17.62
N VAL A 14 -12.31 -21.91 16.61
CA VAL A 14 -11.92 -21.41 15.28
C VAL A 14 -11.68 -19.92 15.43
N CYS A 15 -10.53 -19.60 16.04
CA CYS A 15 -9.95 -18.28 16.04
C CYS A 15 -9.94 -17.86 14.57
N GLY A 16 -10.78 -16.88 14.20
CA GLY A 16 -10.73 -16.29 12.89
C GLY A 16 -9.32 -15.79 12.70
N ALA A 17 -8.51 -16.56 11.97
CA ALA A 17 -7.25 -16.07 11.44
C ALA A 17 -7.67 -14.92 10.55
N GLN A 18 -7.67 -13.72 11.12
CA GLN A 18 -7.79 -12.45 10.43
C GLN A 18 -6.63 -12.47 9.45
N ALA A 19 -6.91 -12.96 8.24
CA ALA A 19 -5.97 -12.92 7.14
C ALA A 19 -5.54 -11.46 7.07
N ALA A 20 -4.22 -11.22 7.20
CA ALA A 20 -3.68 -9.89 7.05
C ALA A 20 -4.27 -9.30 5.77
N ALA A 21 -4.76 -8.05 5.85
CA ALA A 21 -5.31 -7.36 4.70
C ALA A 21 -4.37 -7.58 3.52
N VAL A 22 -4.89 -8.21 2.46
CA VAL A 22 -4.05 -8.59 1.32
C VAL A 22 -3.61 -7.28 0.69
N TYR A 23 -2.31 -7.00 0.71
CA TYR A 23 -1.73 -5.83 0.05
C TYR A 23 -1.60 -6.10 -1.47
N ASP A 24 -2.70 -6.57 -2.07
CA ASP A 24 -2.82 -6.93 -3.49
C ASP A 24 -3.46 -5.80 -4.32
N GLY A 25 -3.87 -4.69 -3.70
CA GLY A 25 -4.55 -3.61 -4.38
C GLY A 25 -6.05 -3.84 -4.62
N SER A 26 -6.64 -4.91 -4.09
CA SER A 26 -8.07 -5.22 -4.21
C SER A 26 -8.98 -4.18 -3.52
N SER A 27 -8.43 -3.31 -2.69
CA SER A 27 -9.14 -2.20 -2.05
C SER A 27 -8.23 -0.97 -1.96
N ALA A 28 -8.83 0.20 -1.80
CA ALA A 28 -8.07 1.42 -1.55
C ALA A 28 -7.31 1.31 -0.22
N MET A 29 -6.02 1.62 -0.26
CA MET A 29 -5.10 1.48 0.88
C MET A 29 -4.50 2.82 1.24
N GLN A 30 -4.32 3.07 2.54
CA GLN A 30 -3.52 4.18 3.02
C GLN A 30 -2.09 3.70 3.28
N CYS A 31 -1.13 4.31 2.60
CA CYS A 31 0.27 3.94 2.64
C CYS A 31 1.10 5.09 3.22
N ALA A 32 1.80 4.82 4.32
CA ALA A 32 2.78 5.75 4.86
C ALA A 32 4.10 5.68 4.07
N ILE A 33 4.63 6.84 3.67
CA ILE A 33 5.90 6.90 2.96
C ILE A 33 7.04 6.65 3.95
N LYS A 34 7.76 5.53 3.77
CA LYS A 34 8.94 5.20 4.58
C LYS A 34 10.23 5.78 4.03
N SER A 35 10.37 5.81 2.72
CA SER A 35 11.56 6.32 2.05
C SER A 35 11.19 6.79 0.65
N VAL A 36 11.89 7.82 0.20
CA VAL A 36 11.79 8.38 -1.15
C VAL A 36 13.18 8.34 -1.77
N MET A 37 13.28 8.00 -3.05
CA MET A 37 14.48 8.22 -3.84
C MET A 37 14.16 9.33 -4.83
N VAL A 38 14.98 10.38 -4.83
CA VAL A 38 14.86 11.49 -5.78
C VAL A 38 16.14 11.53 -6.59
N CYS A 39 16.00 11.57 -7.91
CA CYS A 39 17.10 11.62 -8.83
C CYS A 39 17.00 12.94 -9.61
N ASP A 40 18.07 13.73 -9.58
CA ASP A 40 18.20 14.94 -10.41
C ASP A 40 18.72 14.54 -11.81
N ASP A 41 19.72 13.65 -11.83
CA ASP A 41 20.16 12.88 -12.99
C ASP A 41 19.86 11.38 -12.74
N PRO A 42 19.49 10.58 -13.76
CA PRO A 42 19.17 9.16 -13.58
C PRO A 42 20.32 8.33 -12.98
N SER A 43 21.57 8.81 -13.06
CA SER A 43 22.73 8.17 -12.43
C SER A 43 23.00 8.62 -10.99
N ILE A 44 22.34 9.68 -10.51
CA ILE A 44 22.55 10.28 -9.18
C ILE A 44 21.21 10.38 -8.44
N CYS A 45 20.92 9.37 -7.62
CA CYS A 45 19.72 9.33 -6.79
C CYS A 45 20.06 9.45 -5.30
N VAL A 46 19.40 10.37 -4.61
CA VAL A 46 19.54 10.58 -3.17
C VAL A 46 18.33 10.00 -2.44
N ARG A 47 18.59 9.27 -1.35
CA ARG A 47 17.55 8.76 -0.47
C ARG A 47 17.11 9.84 0.51
N GLY A 48 15.83 10.15 0.51
CA GLY A 48 15.17 11.01 1.48
C GLY A 48 13.98 10.35 2.18
N THR A 49 13.29 11.14 2.98
CA THR A 49 11.95 10.88 3.54
C THR A 49 10.93 11.83 2.92
N ALA A 50 9.64 11.56 3.14
CA ALA A 50 8.57 12.44 2.67
C ALA A 50 8.78 13.90 3.11
N GLN A 51 9.25 14.13 4.33
CA GLN A 51 9.48 15.47 4.87
C GLN A 51 10.64 16.18 4.16
N THR A 52 11.73 15.47 3.87
CA THR A 52 12.91 16.06 3.22
C THR A 52 12.67 16.45 1.76
N VAL A 53 11.66 15.86 1.12
CA VAL A 53 11.30 16.13 -0.28
C VAL A 53 9.95 16.82 -0.42
N SER A 54 9.42 17.39 0.68
CA SER A 54 8.15 18.10 0.72
C SER A 54 6.96 17.31 0.14
N LEU A 55 6.94 15.99 0.39
CA LEU A 55 5.83 15.11 0.05
C LEU A 55 4.93 14.87 1.28
N LEU A 56 3.66 14.57 1.01
CA LEU A 56 2.70 14.13 2.01
C LEU A 56 3.16 12.83 2.67
N SER A 57 2.89 12.69 3.96
CA SER A 57 3.35 11.51 4.72
C SER A 57 2.50 10.26 4.44
N ILE A 58 1.25 10.45 3.99
CA ILE A 58 0.31 9.39 3.66
C ILE A 58 -0.15 9.54 2.21
N LEU A 59 -0.19 8.42 1.49
CA LEU A 59 -0.77 8.31 0.15
C LEU A 59 -1.96 7.36 0.22
N THR A 60 -3.04 7.69 -0.49
CA THR A 60 -4.10 6.72 -0.78
C THR A 60 -3.82 6.09 -2.14
N VAL A 61 -3.68 4.77 -2.15
CA VAL A 61 -3.43 3.96 -3.33
C VAL A 61 -4.71 3.22 -3.67
N ASP A 62 -5.28 3.50 -4.84
CA ASP A 62 -6.45 2.81 -5.39
C ASP A 62 -6.09 2.19 -6.74
N VAL A 63 -5.73 0.90 -6.70
CA VAL A 63 -5.35 0.15 -7.91
C VAL A 63 -6.57 -0.08 -8.81
N GLY A 64 -7.75 -0.33 -8.22
CA GLY A 64 -9.00 -0.52 -8.96
C GLY A 64 -9.38 0.69 -9.82
N ARG A 65 -9.08 1.90 -9.34
CA ARG A 65 -9.26 3.15 -10.08
C ARG A 65 -8.01 3.63 -10.82
N SER A 66 -6.89 2.91 -10.70
CA SER A 66 -5.58 3.29 -11.26
C SER A 66 -5.12 4.68 -10.81
N LEU A 67 -5.27 4.98 -9.51
CA LEU A 67 -4.96 6.29 -8.95
C LEU A 67 -4.12 6.20 -7.67
N VAL A 68 -3.20 7.14 -7.52
CA VAL A 68 -2.55 7.47 -6.25
C VAL A 68 -2.91 8.91 -5.91
N SER A 69 -3.41 9.15 -4.70
CA SER A 69 -3.78 10.48 -4.22
C SER A 69 -3.07 10.84 -2.92
N GLY A 70 -2.73 12.11 -2.79
CA GLY A 70 -2.23 12.67 -1.53
C GLY A 70 -3.38 13.14 -0.65
N ASP A 71 -3.31 12.88 0.66
CA ASP A 71 -4.39 13.17 1.63
C ASP A 71 -4.74 14.67 1.72
N ALA A 72 -3.73 15.55 1.67
CA ALA A 72 -3.93 16.98 1.93
C ALA A 72 -3.98 17.88 0.68
N SER A 73 -3.47 17.41 -0.46
CA SER A 73 -3.24 18.28 -1.63
C SER A 73 -4.34 18.18 -2.70
N GLY A 74 -5.19 17.15 -2.66
CA GLY A 74 -6.10 16.83 -3.77
C GLY A 74 -5.39 16.43 -5.08
N ARG A 75 -4.06 16.43 -5.10
CA ARG A 75 -3.25 15.96 -6.23
C ARG A 75 -3.43 14.46 -6.38
N THR A 76 -3.72 14.06 -7.61
CA THR A 76 -3.86 12.66 -8.02
C THR A 76 -2.92 12.40 -9.17
N ILE A 77 -2.36 11.20 -9.23
CA ILE A 77 -1.47 10.72 -10.29
C ILE A 77 -2.00 9.39 -10.77
N ARG A 78 -1.99 9.17 -12.09
CA ARG A 78 -2.44 7.92 -12.69
C ARG A 78 -1.41 6.82 -12.53
N ILE A 79 -1.87 5.63 -12.15
CA ILE A 79 -1.09 4.40 -12.20
C ILE A 79 -1.08 3.89 -13.65
N THR A 80 0.09 3.70 -14.22
CA THR A 80 0.32 3.24 -15.59
C THR A 80 0.62 1.75 -15.66
N ALA A 81 1.24 1.19 -14.62
CA ALA A 81 1.47 -0.25 -14.51
C ALA A 81 1.41 -0.72 -13.05
N VAL A 82 0.98 -1.97 -12.87
CA VAL A 82 0.90 -2.64 -11.57
C VAL A 82 1.68 -3.95 -11.68
N GLY A 83 2.59 -4.17 -10.74
CA GLY A 83 3.39 -5.37 -10.64
C GLY A 83 3.37 -5.93 -9.22
N HIS A 84 3.73 -7.19 -9.08
CA HIS A 84 3.90 -7.85 -7.79
C HIS A 84 5.26 -8.52 -7.76
N GLY A 85 6.05 -8.27 -6.72
CA GLY A 85 7.40 -8.82 -6.61
C GLY A 85 7.94 -8.77 -5.19
N ALA A 86 8.61 -9.84 -4.76
CA ALA A 86 9.17 -9.98 -3.42
C ALA A 86 8.16 -9.67 -2.29
N GLY A 87 6.90 -10.12 -2.47
CA GLY A 87 5.81 -9.88 -1.50
C GLY A 87 5.33 -8.43 -1.42
N ARG A 88 5.63 -7.60 -2.43
CA ARG A 88 5.25 -6.18 -2.47
C ARG A 88 4.46 -5.87 -3.73
N LEU A 89 3.48 -4.98 -3.57
CA LEU A 89 2.83 -4.28 -4.67
C LEU A 89 3.78 -3.22 -5.23
N MET A 90 3.97 -3.23 -6.54
CA MET A 90 4.79 -2.27 -7.27
C MET A 90 3.89 -1.48 -8.22
N LEU A 91 4.02 -0.16 -8.20
CA LEU A 91 3.21 0.75 -9.01
C LEU A 91 4.13 1.62 -9.84
N HIS A 92 3.81 1.75 -11.12
CA HIS A 92 4.41 2.73 -12.00
C HIS A 92 3.42 3.87 -12.21
N GLY A 93 3.90 5.11 -12.07
CA GLY A 93 3.11 6.32 -12.31
C GLY A 93 3.38 6.90 -13.70
N GLU A 94 2.62 7.90 -14.08
CA GLU A 94 2.95 8.75 -15.23
C GLU A 94 4.05 9.76 -14.87
N GLN A 95 4.93 10.05 -15.82
CA GLN A 95 5.85 11.17 -15.72
C GLN A 95 5.07 12.44 -16.07
N LEU A 96 4.94 13.34 -15.11
CA LEU A 96 4.36 14.66 -15.34
C LEU A 96 5.50 15.58 -15.81
N ASP A 97 5.34 16.17 -17.00
CA ASP A 97 6.22 17.24 -17.47
C ASP A 97 5.93 18.47 -16.59
N VAL A 98 6.83 18.76 -15.66
CA VAL A 98 6.74 19.94 -14.81
C VAL A 98 7.53 21.03 -15.55
N GLY A 99 6.83 21.75 -16.43
CA GLY A 99 7.39 22.85 -17.22
C GLY A 99 7.97 23.99 -16.39
#